data_AF-A0ABD5JQT0-F1
#
_entry.id   AF-A0ABD5JQT0-F1
#
_cell.length_a   1.000
_cell.length_b   1.000
_cell.length_c   1.000
_cell.angle_alpha   90.00
_cell.angle_beta   90.00
_cell.angle_gamma   90.00
#
_symmetry.space_group_name_H-M   'P 1'
#
loop_
_entity.id
_entity.type
_entity.pdbx_description
1 polymer ?
#
loop_
_entity_poly.entity_id
_entity_poly.type
_entity_poly.pdbx_seq_one_letter_code
_entity_poly.pdbx_strand_id
1 'polypeptide(L)'
;MVTPLSLEDLEDLTAARVELECMALRMSIEKGDRQWEANAVAAHHLLARTPFTSSEQPSRPTDEWARVHTEFHFALIAGCPNRRILQVARSLREEAGLYQLWSVSFQRKPDRDGAAEHRALLEASVDRDAERAVLLLREHLQHTARLLQADGLHELHAPSEA
;
A
#
# COMPACT_ATOMS: atom_id res chain seq x y z
N MET A 1 18.38 12.57 9.70
CA MET A 1 17.66 12.42 10.98
C MET A 1 16.83 11.16 10.87
N VAL A 2 16.93 10.26 11.85
CA VAL A 2 16.03 9.10 11.92
C VAL A 2 14.79 9.59 12.67
N THR A 3 13.65 9.71 11.98
CA THR A 3 12.38 10.05 12.64
C THR A 3 11.97 8.85 13.49
N PRO A 4 11.80 9.00 14.81
CA PRO A 4 11.28 7.92 15.64
C PRO A 4 9.86 7.58 15.17
N LEU A 5 9.59 6.30 14.95
CA LEU A 5 8.27 5.84 14.53
C LEU A 5 7.27 6.10 15.67
N SER A 6 6.14 6.74 15.35
CA SER A 6 5.08 7.02 16.31
C SER A 6 3.71 6.79 15.67
N LEU A 7 2.69 6.58 16.50
CA LEU A 7 1.31 6.45 16.01
C LEU A 7 0.80 7.75 15.38
N GLU A 8 1.21 8.90 15.92
CA GLU A 8 0.87 10.23 15.40
C GLU A 8 1.49 10.46 14.01
N ASP A 9 2.77 10.12 13.83
CA ASP A 9 3.43 10.22 12.52
C ASP A 9 2.82 9.25 11.50
N LEU A 10 2.43 8.04 11.92
CA LEU A 10 1.70 7.10 11.07
C LEU A 10 0.34 7.66 10.62
N GLU A 11 -0.38 8.38 11.49
CA GLU A 11 -1.66 9.03 11.16
C GLU A 11 -1.45 10.15 10.13
N ASP A 12 -0.50 11.05 10.39
CA ASP A 12 -0.16 12.15 9.47
C ASP A 12 0.31 11.61 8.11
N LEU A 13 1.20 10.62 8.11
CA LEU A 13 1.69 9.95 6.91
C LEU A 13 0.53 9.31 6.14
N THR A 14 -0.37 8.61 6.84
CA THR A 14 -1.52 7.97 6.20
C THR A 14 -2.46 9.01 5.59
N ALA A 15 -2.73 10.12 6.27
CA ALA A 15 -3.56 11.20 5.75
C ALA A 15 -2.95 11.82 4.49
N ALA A 16 -1.65 12.11 4.50
CA ALA A 16 -0.93 12.65 3.35
C ALA A 16 -0.94 11.68 2.16
N ARG A 17 -0.71 10.38 2.41
CA ARG A 17 -0.78 9.32 1.40
C ARG A 17 -2.16 9.20 0.79
N VAL A 18 -3.21 9.20 1.61
CA VAL A 18 -4.58 9.12 1.13
C VAL A 18 -4.88 10.27 0.16
N GLU A 19 -4.48 11.49 0.46
CA GLU A 19 -4.73 12.63 -0.44
C GLU A 19 -3.90 12.56 -1.72
N LEU A 20 -2.58 12.33 -1.61
CA LEU A 20 -1.69 12.41 -2.76
C LEU A 20 -1.72 11.17 -3.65
N GLU A 21 -1.80 9.97 -3.08
CA GLU A 21 -1.87 8.74 -3.87
C GLU A 21 -3.24 8.62 -4.57
N CYS A 22 -4.34 9.01 -3.93
CA CYS A 22 -5.65 9.04 -4.59
C CYS A 22 -5.70 10.09 -5.71
N MET A 23 -5.11 11.27 -5.48
CA MET A 23 -5.01 12.29 -6.52
C MET A 23 -4.19 11.78 -7.72
N ALA A 24 -3.06 11.13 -7.46
CA ALA A 24 -2.22 10.56 -8.51
C ALA A 24 -2.92 9.40 -9.25
N LEU A 25 -3.68 8.55 -8.53
CA LEU A 25 -4.46 7.47 -9.13
C LEU A 25 -5.56 8.01 -10.04
N ARG A 26 -6.36 8.99 -9.59
CA ARG A 26 -7.39 9.63 -10.42
C ARG A 26 -6.80 10.18 -11.70
N MET A 27 -5.70 10.94 -11.61
CA MET A 27 -5.02 11.49 -12.78
C MET A 27 -4.47 10.40 -13.70
N SER A 28 -3.99 9.29 -13.15
CA SER A 28 -3.49 8.15 -13.93
C SER A 28 -4.61 7.49 -14.72
N ILE A 29 -5.77 7.30 -14.09
CA ILE A 29 -6.94 6.72 -14.75
C ILE A 29 -7.47 7.66 -15.85
N GLU A 30 -7.53 8.97 -15.59
CA GLU A 30 -8.05 9.94 -16.55
C GLU A 30 -7.11 10.25 -17.72
N LYS A 31 -5.78 10.16 -17.51
CA LYS A 31 -4.77 10.65 -18.47
C LYS A 31 -3.76 9.60 -18.91
N GLY A 32 -3.67 8.47 -18.21
CA GLY A 32 -2.74 7.39 -18.53
C GLY A 32 -3.09 6.71 -19.85
N ASP A 33 -2.05 6.39 -20.62
CA ASP A 33 -2.19 5.72 -21.91
C ASP A 33 -2.39 4.21 -21.77
N ARG A 34 -2.43 3.50 -22.91
CA ARG A 34 -2.54 2.03 -22.93
C ARG A 34 -1.31 1.32 -22.37
N GLN A 35 -0.13 1.95 -22.43
CA GLN A 35 1.09 1.35 -21.89
C GLN A 35 1.06 1.38 -20.36
N TRP A 36 0.60 2.47 -19.75
CA TRP A 36 0.34 2.55 -18.32
C TRP A 36 -0.62 1.45 -17.86
N GLU A 37 -1.75 1.29 -18.55
CA GLU A 37 -2.76 0.28 -18.20
C GLU A 37 -2.17 -1.15 -18.28
N ALA A 38 -1.44 -1.46 -19.34
CA ALA A 38 -0.74 -2.75 -19.49
C ALA A 38 0.28 -2.99 -18.37
N ASN A 39 1.01 -1.95 -17.95
CA ASN A 39 1.98 -2.04 -16.86
C ASN A 39 1.28 -2.29 -15.50
N ALA A 40 0.12 -1.67 -15.26
CA ALA A 40 -0.67 -1.92 -14.06
C ALA A 40 -1.17 -3.37 -13.98
N VAL A 41 -1.66 -3.92 -15.11
CA VAL A 41 -2.06 -5.32 -15.22
C VAL A 41 -0.88 -6.27 -14.95
N ALA A 42 0.28 -6.00 -15.55
CA ALA A 42 1.48 -6.80 -15.37
C ALA A 42 1.96 -6.79 -13.90
N ALA A 43 1.99 -5.61 -13.27
CA ALA A 43 2.41 -5.48 -11.88
C ALA A 43 1.47 -6.22 -10.91
N HIS A 44 0.16 -6.13 -11.14
CA HIS A 44 -0.82 -6.93 -10.38
C HIS A 44 -0.63 -8.44 -10.61
N HIS A 45 -0.38 -8.88 -11.84
CA HIS A 45 -0.14 -10.29 -12.14
C HIS A 45 1.04 -10.84 -11.32
N LEU A 46 2.13 -10.07 -11.22
CA LEU A 46 3.28 -10.44 -10.39
C LEU A 46 2.87 -10.51 -8.92
N LEU A 47 2.25 -9.46 -8.38
CA LEU A 47 1.79 -9.42 -6.99
C LEU A 47 0.88 -10.58 -6.62
N ALA A 48 -0.11 -10.90 -7.47
CA ALA A 48 -1.08 -11.97 -7.23
C ALA A 48 -0.46 -13.37 -7.23
N ARG A 49 0.74 -13.54 -7.80
CA ARG A 49 1.45 -14.82 -7.88
C ARG A 49 2.63 -14.93 -6.92
N THR A 50 3.03 -13.83 -6.29
CA THR A 50 4.07 -13.85 -5.26
C THR A 50 3.44 -14.24 -3.91
N PRO A 51 3.92 -15.31 -3.26
CA PRO A 51 3.44 -15.70 -1.94
C PRO A 51 3.70 -14.61 -0.90
N PHE A 52 2.68 -14.32 -0.08
CA PHE A 52 2.82 -13.35 1.00
C PHE A 52 3.84 -13.84 2.05
N THR A 53 3.76 -15.10 2.49
CA THR A 53 4.72 -15.73 3.42
C THR A 53 5.54 -16.83 2.77
N SER A 54 6.61 -17.24 3.46
CA SER A 54 7.39 -18.44 3.16
C SER A 54 7.47 -19.35 4.39
N SER A 55 8.02 -20.55 4.24
CA SER A 55 8.30 -21.45 5.37
C SER A 55 9.25 -20.84 6.40
N GLU A 56 10.20 -20.01 5.96
CA GLU A 56 11.17 -19.32 6.81
C GLU A 56 10.58 -18.07 7.49
N GLN A 57 9.52 -17.51 6.90
CA GLN A 57 8.86 -16.30 7.35
C GLN A 57 7.35 -16.53 7.38
N PRO A 58 6.83 -17.29 8.37
CA PRO A 58 5.43 -17.73 8.35
C PRO A 58 4.43 -16.67 8.83
N SER A 59 4.89 -15.52 9.36
CA SER A 59 4.02 -14.50 9.96
C SER A 59 4.24 -13.08 9.42
N ARG A 60 5.16 -12.90 8.46
CA ARG A 60 5.53 -11.59 7.90
C ARG A 60 5.64 -11.66 6.37
N PRO A 61 5.43 -10.56 5.64
CA PRO A 61 5.60 -10.55 4.20
C PRO A 61 7.04 -10.94 3.81
N THR A 62 7.19 -11.71 2.74
CA THR A 62 8.50 -11.93 2.13
C THR A 62 9.03 -10.64 1.50
N ASP A 63 10.36 -10.51 1.41
CA ASP A 63 10.99 -9.34 0.77
C ASP A 63 10.54 -9.20 -0.70
N GLU A 64 10.36 -10.33 -1.39
CA GLU A 64 9.86 -10.35 -2.76
C GLU A 64 8.42 -9.81 -2.83
N TRP A 65 7.54 -10.28 -1.93
CA TRP A 65 6.15 -9.78 -1.87
C TRP A 65 6.10 -8.29 -1.60
N ALA A 66 6.88 -7.80 -0.62
CA ALA A 66 6.94 -6.39 -0.27
C ALA A 66 7.39 -5.52 -1.46
N ARG A 67 8.38 -6.01 -2.24
CA ARG A 67 8.85 -5.36 -3.46
C ARG A 67 7.75 -5.29 -4.52
N VAL A 68 7.13 -6.43 -4.89
CA VAL A 68 6.10 -6.43 -5.95
C VAL A 68 4.82 -5.71 -5.53
N HIS A 69 4.50 -5.69 -4.24
CA HIS A 69 3.41 -4.87 -3.69
C HIS A 69 3.68 -3.38 -3.90
N THR A 70 4.89 -2.91 -3.62
CA THR A 70 5.29 -1.52 -3.85
C THR A 70 5.24 -1.17 -5.34
N GLU A 71 5.75 -2.06 -6.20
CA GLU A 71 5.73 -1.89 -7.66
C GLU A 71 4.30 -1.83 -8.22
N PHE A 72 3.37 -2.64 -7.70
CA PHE A 72 1.96 -2.58 -8.08
C PHE A 72 1.34 -1.20 -7.82
N HIS A 73 1.49 -0.68 -6.59
CA HIS A 73 0.95 0.63 -6.26
C HIS A 73 1.63 1.76 -7.05
N PHE A 74 2.93 1.66 -7.31
CA PHE A 74 3.62 2.62 -8.18
C PHE A 74 3.13 2.56 -9.63
N ALA A 75 2.82 1.38 -10.15
CA ALA A 75 2.26 1.21 -11.49
C ALA A 75 0.88 1.86 -11.60
N LEU A 76 0.01 1.70 -10.59
CA LEU A 76 -1.31 2.33 -10.54
C LEU A 76 -1.24 3.85 -10.70
N ILE A 77 -0.28 4.52 -10.06
CA ILE A 77 -0.15 5.99 -10.09
C ILE A 77 0.79 6.52 -11.19
N ALA A 78 1.44 5.64 -11.96
CA ALA A 78 2.47 6.04 -12.93
C ALA A 78 1.92 6.82 -14.14
N GLY A 79 0.60 6.76 -14.38
CA GLY A 79 -0.07 7.52 -15.44
C GLY A 79 -0.26 9.00 -15.09
N CYS A 80 0.03 9.42 -13.86
CA CYS A 80 -0.11 10.80 -13.42
C CYS A 80 0.84 11.72 -14.19
N PRO A 81 0.34 12.70 -14.96
CA PRO A 81 1.19 13.59 -15.76
C PRO A 81 1.92 14.64 -14.90
N ASN A 82 1.43 14.89 -13.67
CA ASN A 82 2.06 15.83 -12.77
C ASN A 82 3.23 15.16 -12.02
N ARG A 83 4.44 15.40 -12.55
CA ARG A 83 5.68 14.82 -12.01
C ARG A 83 5.93 15.13 -10.53
N ARG A 84 5.48 16.29 -10.03
CA ARG A 84 5.69 16.67 -8.62
C ARG A 84 4.76 15.88 -7.70
N ILE A 85 3.48 15.78 -8.05
CA ILE A 85 2.52 14.96 -7.29
C ILE A 85 3.00 13.50 -7.27
N LEU A 86 3.38 12.97 -8.43
CA LEU A 86 3.88 11.60 -8.54
C LEU A 86 5.12 11.36 -7.66
N GLN A 87 6.08 12.28 -7.65
CA GLN A 87 7.28 12.16 -6.82
C GLN A 87 6.96 12.15 -5.32
N VAL A 88 6.10 13.07 -4.85
CA VAL A 88 5.73 13.12 -3.42
C VAL A 88 4.93 11.88 -3.03
N ALA A 89 3.96 11.46 -3.86
CA ALA A 89 3.17 10.25 -3.61
C ALA A 89 4.06 8.99 -3.49
N ARG A 90 5.11 8.88 -4.32
CA ARG A 90 6.09 7.79 -4.23
C ARG A 90 6.91 7.84 -2.94
N SER A 91 7.44 9.00 -2.57
CA SER A 91 8.21 9.18 -1.33
C SER A 91 7.42 8.74 -0.10
N LEU A 92 6.19 9.23 0.04
CA LEU A 92 5.34 8.90 1.19
C LEU A 92 5.03 7.40 1.29
N ARG A 93 4.89 6.72 0.14
CA ARG A 93 4.71 5.27 0.11
C ARG A 93 5.96 4.51 0.52
N GLU A 94 7.14 4.95 0.10
CA GLU A 94 8.42 4.38 0.52
C GLU A 94 8.61 4.55 2.04
N GLU A 95 8.30 5.73 2.57
CA GLU A 95 8.30 6.03 4.01
C GLU A 95 7.35 5.09 4.78
N ALA A 96 6.15 4.81 4.24
CA ALA A 96 5.21 3.87 4.85
C ALA A 96 5.66 2.40 4.80
N GLY A 97 6.67 2.05 3.99
CA GLY A 97 7.30 0.74 4.01
C GLY A 97 8.01 0.45 5.33
N LEU A 98 8.56 1.48 5.99
CA LEU A 98 9.25 1.35 7.28
C LEU A 98 8.30 0.85 8.39
N TYR A 99 7.09 1.41 8.45
CA TYR A 99 6.05 1.00 9.39
C TYR A 99 5.59 -0.45 9.17
N GLN A 100 5.54 -0.91 7.92
CA GLN A 100 5.19 -2.30 7.59
C GLN A 100 6.27 -3.30 7.99
N LEU A 101 7.55 -2.93 7.87
CA LEU A 101 8.67 -3.77 8.34
C LEU A 101 8.70 -3.89 9.86
N TRP A 102 8.23 -2.88 10.58
CA TRP A 102 8.17 -2.88 12.04
C TRP A 102 6.96 -3.66 12.59
N SER A 103 5.88 -3.81 11.84
CA SER A 103 4.72 -4.62 12.26
C SER A 103 5.02 -6.12 12.11
N VAL A 104 5.24 -6.79 13.25
CA VAL A 104 5.57 -8.23 13.32
C VAL A 104 4.36 -9.14 13.00
N SER A 105 3.13 -8.60 12.97
CA SER A 105 1.88 -9.38 13.04
C SER A 105 0.90 -9.15 11.88
N PHE A 106 1.34 -8.67 10.72
CA PHE A 106 0.46 -8.38 9.57
C PHE A 106 -0.42 -9.58 9.14
N GLN A 107 0.00 -10.83 9.42
CA GLN A 107 -0.81 -12.04 9.17
C GLN A 107 -1.84 -12.42 10.23
N ARG A 108 -1.79 -11.90 11.46
CA ARG A 108 -2.64 -12.39 12.55
C ARG A 108 -4.10 -11.95 12.46
N LYS A 109 -4.52 -11.24 11.41
CA LYS A 109 -5.89 -10.74 11.28
C LYS A 109 -6.63 -11.50 10.17
N PRO A 110 -7.43 -12.53 10.51
CA PRO A 110 -8.15 -13.38 9.55
C PRO A 110 -9.24 -12.66 8.73
N ASP A 111 -9.46 -11.37 8.96
CA ASP A 111 -10.61 -10.62 8.43
C ASP A 111 -10.27 -9.74 7.21
N ARG A 112 -9.05 -9.83 6.68
CA ARG A 112 -8.62 -9.05 5.50
C ARG A 112 -8.19 -9.95 4.34
N ASP A 113 -8.86 -9.78 3.20
CA ASP A 113 -8.41 -10.33 1.92
C ASP A 113 -7.70 -9.24 1.10
N GLY A 114 -6.41 -9.07 1.34
CA GLY A 114 -5.59 -8.11 0.60
C GLY A 114 -5.49 -8.43 -0.90
N ALA A 115 -5.60 -9.70 -1.30
CA ALA A 115 -5.58 -10.08 -2.70
C ALA A 115 -6.86 -9.65 -3.42
N ALA A 116 -8.02 -9.74 -2.77
CA ALA A 116 -9.28 -9.20 -3.29
C ALA A 116 -9.26 -7.67 -3.38
N GLU A 117 -8.72 -6.97 -2.37
CA GLU A 117 -8.56 -5.50 -2.40
C GLU A 117 -7.71 -5.05 -3.61
N HIS A 118 -6.54 -5.67 -3.83
CA HIS A 118 -5.66 -5.34 -4.96
C HIS A 118 -6.31 -5.63 -6.32
N ARG A 119 -7.07 -6.72 -6.42
CA ARG A 119 -7.79 -7.07 -7.64
C ARG A 119 -8.87 -6.05 -7.97
N ALA A 120 -9.70 -5.69 -6.99
CA ALA A 120 -10.75 -4.69 -7.17
C ALA A 120 -10.17 -3.32 -7.56
N LEU A 121 -9.01 -2.95 -7.00
CA LEU A 121 -8.28 -1.74 -7.38
C LEU A 121 -7.83 -1.76 -8.84
N LEU A 122 -7.23 -2.86 -9.30
CA LEU A 122 -6.84 -3.00 -10.70
C LEU A 122 -8.06 -2.93 -11.62
N GLU A 123 -9.10 -3.70 -11.32
CA GLU A 123 -10.32 -3.77 -12.14
C GLU A 123 -10.93 -2.37 -12.33
N ALA A 124 -11.16 -1.63 -11.23
CA ALA A 124 -11.68 -0.27 -11.32
C ALA A 124 -10.75 0.67 -12.11
N SER A 125 -9.42 0.49 -12.01
CA SER A 125 -8.45 1.31 -12.75
C SER A 125 -8.47 1.04 -14.25
N VAL A 126 -8.57 -0.24 -14.66
CA VAL A 126 -8.64 -0.67 -16.06
C VAL A 126 -10.00 -0.33 -16.68
N ASP A 127 -11.08 -0.45 -15.91
CA ASP A 127 -12.43 -0.04 -16.33
C ASP A 127 -12.61 1.49 -16.42
N ARG A 128 -11.56 2.24 -16.11
CA ARG A 128 -11.51 3.71 -16.08
C ARG A 128 -12.52 4.33 -15.10
N ASP A 129 -12.92 3.59 -14.07
CA ASP A 129 -13.78 4.06 -12.98
C ASP A 129 -12.93 4.74 -11.90
N ALA A 130 -12.55 5.99 -12.17
CA ALA A 130 -11.67 6.75 -11.30
C ALA A 130 -12.24 6.96 -9.89
N GLU A 131 -13.55 7.15 -9.76
CA GLU A 131 -14.19 7.37 -8.47
C GLU A 131 -14.17 6.10 -7.61
N ARG A 132 -14.52 4.96 -8.19
CA ARG A 132 -14.43 3.67 -7.48
C ARG A 132 -12.98 3.33 -7.12
N ALA A 133 -12.04 3.51 -8.03
CA ALA A 133 -10.63 3.21 -7.77
C ALA A 133 -10.06 4.07 -6.63
N VAL A 134 -10.41 5.35 -6.59
CA VAL A 134 -10.02 6.27 -5.50
C VAL A 134 -10.63 5.85 -4.16
N LEU A 135 -11.91 5.47 -4.14
CA LEU A 135 -12.56 4.99 -2.93
C LEU A 135 -11.85 3.74 -2.38
N LEU A 136 -11.63 2.75 -3.24
CA LEU A 136 -10.95 1.50 -2.88
C LEU A 136 -9.53 1.76 -2.37
N LEU A 137 -8.79 2.70 -2.98
CA LEU A 137 -7.41 3.00 -2.54
C LEU A 137 -7.42 3.67 -1.17
N ARG A 138 -8.32 4.63 -0.96
CA ARG A 138 -8.48 5.29 0.34
C ARG A 138 -8.80 4.28 1.45
N GLU A 139 -9.75 3.39 1.21
CA GLU A 139 -10.13 2.34 2.15
C GLU A 139 -8.96 1.39 2.43
N HIS A 140 -8.24 0.95 1.40
CA HIS A 140 -7.07 0.07 1.51
C HIS A 140 -5.95 0.70 2.37
N LEU A 141 -5.63 1.98 2.13
CA LEU A 141 -4.60 2.71 2.87
C LEU A 141 -4.99 2.88 4.34
N GLN A 142 -6.23 3.30 4.59
CA GLN A 142 -6.74 3.48 5.95
C GLN A 142 -6.85 2.14 6.70
N HIS A 143 -7.27 1.07 6.03
CA HIS A 143 -7.32 -0.27 6.62
C HIS A 143 -5.92 -0.73 7.01
N THR A 144 -4.94 -0.57 6.12
CA THR A 144 -3.55 -0.90 6.40
C THR A 144 -3.03 -0.12 7.61
N ALA A 145 -3.29 1.18 7.70
CA ALA A 145 -2.88 1.99 8.86
C ALA A 145 -3.52 1.51 10.17
N ARG A 146 -4.83 1.20 10.18
CA ARG A 146 -5.51 0.64 11.37
C ARG A 146 -4.91 -0.68 11.83
N LEU A 147 -4.46 -1.53 10.90
CA LEU A 147 -3.77 -2.77 11.25
C LEU A 147 -2.43 -2.49 11.94
N LEU A 148 -1.64 -1.58 11.37
CA LEU A 148 -0.34 -1.17 11.93
C LEU A 148 -0.48 -0.50 13.29
N GLN A 149 -1.50 0.35 13.48
CA GLN A 149 -1.79 0.99 14.78
C GLN A 149 -2.14 -0.05 15.85
N ALA A 150 -3.00 -1.01 15.52
CA ALA A 150 -3.38 -2.06 16.45
C ALA A 150 -2.19 -2.97 16.82
N ASP A 151 -1.28 -3.25 15.88
CA ASP A 151 -0.05 -4.01 16.16
C ASP A 151 0.92 -3.20 17.03
N GLY A 152 1.14 -1.91 16.73
CA GLY A 152 2.01 -1.05 17.53
C GLY A 152 1.49 -0.83 18.96
N LEU A 153 0.16 -0.79 19.15
CA LEU A 153 -0.47 -0.79 20.47
C LEU A 153 -0.26 -2.11 21.22
N HIS A 154 -0.12 -3.23 20.52
CA HIS A 154 0.20 -4.52 21.15
C HIS A 154 1.65 -4.58 21.65
N GLU A 155 2.61 -4.03 20.91
CA GLU A 155 4.02 -3.99 21.34
C GLU A 155 4.25 -3.05 22.52
N LEU A 156 3.52 -1.93 22.61
CA LEU A 156 3.58 -1.02 23.76
C LEU A 156 2.97 -1.60 25.05
N HIS A 157 2.07 -2.57 24.94
CA HIS A 157 1.42 -3.24 26.07
C HIS A 157 1.95 -4.65 26.35
N ALA A 158 2.91 -5.15 25.57
CA ALA A 158 3.61 -6.37 25.91
C ALA A 158 4.40 -6.15 27.21
N PRO A 159 4.23 -6.96 28.27
CA PRO A 159 5.07 -6.84 29.44
C PRO A 159 6.52 -6.97 28.98
N SER A 160 7.36 -6.01 29.35
CA SER A 160 8.81 -6.12 29.18
C SER A 160 9.22 -7.46 29.79
N GLU A 161 9.52 -8.45 28.97
CA GLU A 161 10.16 -9.66 29.47
C GLU A 161 11.47 -9.22 30.15
N ALA A 162 11.63 -9.72 31.37
CA ALA A 162 12.59 -9.28 32.37
C ALA A 162 14.03 -9.68 32.05
#